data_AF-A0A2E1NB04-F1
#
_entry.id   AF-A0A2E1NB04-F1
#
_cell.length_a   1.000
_cell.length_b   1.000
_cell.length_c   1.000
_cell.angle_alpha   90.00
_cell.angle_beta   90.00
_cell.angle_gamma   90.00
#
_symmetry.space_group_name_H-M   'P 1'
#
loop_
_entity.id
_entity.type
_entity.pdbx_description
1 polymer ?
#
loop_
_entity_poly.entity_id
_entity_poly.type
_entity_poly.pdbx_seq_one_letter_code
_entity_poly.pdbx_strand_id
1 'polypeptide(L)'
;MGDWNRERYDFGTRAELIAAVEAVSLEDLRGYYRETVLSDSPSRILIQVRGERWQADPFASIEGATVVTSVEDFHATMPTQPLN
;
A
#
# COMPACT_ATOMS: atom_id res chain seq x y z
N MET A 1 -15.23 -3.96 11.04
CA MET A 1 -14.74 -3.90 9.65
C MET A 1 -14.76 -2.51 8.95
N GLY A 2 -15.11 -1.39 9.60
CA GLY A 2 -15.46 -0.15 8.86
C GLY A 2 -14.38 0.92 8.61
N ASP A 3 -13.35 1.07 9.46
CA ASP A 3 -12.45 2.24 9.37
C ASP A 3 -11.19 1.99 8.53
N TRP A 4 -10.57 0.82 8.68
CA TRP A 4 -9.34 0.45 7.98
C TRP A 4 -9.50 0.39 6.45
N ASN A 5 -10.64 -0.11 5.97
CA ASN A 5 -10.93 -0.20 4.54
C ASN A 5 -11.35 1.15 3.92
N ARG A 6 -11.62 2.17 4.75
CA ARG A 6 -12.01 3.51 4.28
C ARG A 6 -10.93 4.56 4.52
N GLU A 7 -9.73 4.15 4.91
CA GLU A 7 -8.59 5.03 5.23
C GLU A 7 -8.91 6.14 6.23
N ARG A 8 -9.93 5.93 7.08
CA ARG A 8 -10.30 6.88 8.14
C ARG A 8 -9.41 6.63 9.36
N TYR A 9 -8.21 7.20 9.31
CA TYR A 9 -7.27 7.19 10.43
C TYR A 9 -7.57 8.33 11.41
N ASP A 10 -8.82 8.46 11.85
CA ASP A 10 -9.24 9.48 12.83
C ASP A 10 -8.74 9.16 14.26
N PHE A 11 -7.78 8.23 14.39
CA PHE A 11 -7.10 7.90 15.63
C PHE A 11 -6.03 8.98 15.91
N GLY A 12 -6.48 10.22 16.12
CA GLY A 12 -5.63 11.38 16.34
C GLY A 12 -4.75 11.26 17.58
N THR A 13 -5.02 10.30 18.46
CA THR A 13 -4.24 10.01 19.65
C THR A 13 -3.77 8.55 19.73
N ARG A 14 -2.65 8.35 20.44
CA ARG A 14 -2.12 7.01 20.75
C ARG A 14 -3.15 6.11 21.47
N ALA A 15 -4.04 6.69 22.28
CA ALA A 15 -5.06 5.93 23.00
C ALA A 15 -6.12 5.35 22.06
N GLU A 16 -6.55 6.14 21.07
CA GLU A 16 -7.50 5.70 20.05
C GLU A 16 -6.90 4.61 19.16
N LEU A 17 -5.61 4.71 18.82
CA LEU A 17 -4.89 3.64 18.10
C LEU A 17 -4.86 2.33 18.90
N ILE A 18 -4.60 2.39 20.21
CA ILE A 18 -4.57 1.19 21.07
C ILE A 18 -5.94 0.53 21.11
N ALA A 19 -7.00 1.30 21.36
CA ALA A 19 -8.36 0.79 21.40
C ALA A 19 -8.79 0.16 20.06
N ALA A 20 -8.39 0.77 18.94
CA ALA A 20 -8.66 0.24 17.61
C ALA A 20 -7.96 -1.09 17.37
N VAL A 21 -6.71 -1.24 17.80
CA VAL A 21 -5.94 -2.50 17.69
C VAL A 21 -6.53 -3.60 18.58
N GLU A 22 -6.92 -3.27 19.81
CA GLU A 22 -7.54 -4.24 20.74
C GLU A 22 -8.89 -4.77 20.23
N ALA A 23 -9.60 -4.00 19.40
CA ALA A 23 -10.87 -4.39 18.81
C ALA A 23 -10.74 -5.29 17.56
N VAL A 24 -9.53 -5.55 17.05
CA VAL A 24 -9.31 -6.36 15.84
C VAL A 24 -9.44 -7.85 16.16
N SER A 25 -10.29 -8.56 15.41
CA SER A 25 -10.37 -10.02 15.48
C SER A 25 -9.47 -10.73 14.47
N LEU A 26 -9.21 -12.02 14.68
CA LEU A 26 -8.52 -12.86 13.70
C LEU A 26 -9.29 -12.95 12.36
N GLU A 27 -10.61 -12.85 12.41
CA GLU A 27 -11.45 -12.81 11.21
C GLU A 27 -11.22 -11.52 10.42
N ASP A 28 -11.16 -10.36 11.10
CA ASP A 28 -10.86 -9.08 10.49
C ASP A 28 -9.48 -9.09 9.81
N LEU A 29 -8.46 -9.67 10.45
CA LEU A 29 -7.11 -9.80 9.86
C LEU A 29 -7.10 -10.67 8.61
N ARG A 30 -7.83 -11.80 8.63
CA ARG A 30 -7.94 -12.70 7.48
C ARG A 30 -8.70 -12.04 6.33
N GLY A 31 -9.75 -11.27 6.65
CA GLY A 31 -10.51 -10.47 5.68
C GLY A 31 -9.61 -9.45 4.98
N TYR A 32 -8.93 -8.61 5.77
CA TYR A 32 -8.01 -7.59 5.27
C TYR A 32 -6.90 -8.20 4.38
N TYR A 33 -6.27 -9.31 4.80
CA TYR A 33 -5.25 -9.96 3.99
C TYR A 33 -5.78 -10.40 2.62
N ARG A 34 -6.99 -10.98 2.55
CA ARG A 34 -7.57 -11.36 1.25
C ARG A 34 -7.85 -10.14 0.37
N GLU A 35 -8.44 -9.10 0.95
CA GLU A 35 -8.87 -7.91 0.22
C GLU A 35 -7.69 -7.05 -0.28
N THR A 36 -6.60 -7.00 0.49
CA THR A 36 -5.44 -6.15 0.15
C THR A 36 -4.32 -6.93 -0.54
N VAL A 37 -4.05 -8.17 -0.12
CA VAL A 37 -2.91 -8.96 -0.64
C VAL A 37 -3.35 -9.94 -1.71
N LEU A 38 -4.55 -10.51 -1.64
CA LEU A 38 -5.02 -11.51 -2.61
C LEU A 38 -6.05 -10.96 -3.59
N SER A 39 -6.33 -9.65 -3.60
CA SER A 39 -7.22 -9.07 -4.59
C SER A 39 -6.62 -9.12 -5.99
N ASP A 40 -7.50 -9.18 -6.99
CA ASP A 40 -7.12 -9.25 -8.41
C ASP A 40 -6.60 -7.91 -8.96
N SER A 41 -6.81 -6.80 -8.24
CA SER A 41 -6.33 -5.47 -8.65
C SER A 41 -5.87 -4.63 -7.45
N PRO A 42 -4.84 -5.07 -6.72
CA PRO A 42 -4.34 -4.36 -5.55
C PRO A 42 -3.47 -3.18 -5.99
N SER A 43 -3.66 -2.02 -5.36
CA SER A 43 -2.71 -0.90 -5.46
C SER A 43 -1.38 -1.31 -4.83
N ARG A 44 -0.36 -1.58 -5.65
CA ARG A 44 0.97 -2.00 -5.21
C ARG A 44 2.04 -1.13 -5.84
N ILE A 45 3.00 -0.69 -5.03
CA ILE A 45 4.24 -0.07 -5.50
C ILE A 45 5.37 -1.06 -5.24
N LEU A 46 6.08 -1.46 -6.30
CA LEU A 46 7.28 -2.27 -6.18
C LEU A 46 8.51 -1.40 -6.43
N ILE A 47 9.38 -1.29 -5.43
CA ILE A 47 10.66 -0.61 -5.55
C ILE A 47 11.73 -1.68 -5.77
N GLN A 48 12.40 -1.62 -6.92
CA GLN A 48 13.53 -2.49 -7.22
C GLN A 48 14.83 -1.70 -7.01
N VAL A 49 15.70 -2.20 -6.14
CA VAL A 49 17.02 -1.62 -5.88
C VAL A 49 18.07 -2.60 -6.37
N ARG A 50 19.10 -2.10 -7.05
CA ARG A 50 20.15 -2.91 -7.65
C ARG A 50 21.51 -2.48 -7.13
N GLY A 51 22.28 -3.45 -6.64
CA GLY A 51 23.66 -3.21 -6.19
C GLY A 51 24.60 -2.96 -7.36
N GLU A 52 25.72 -2.28 -7.10
CA GLU A 52 26.70 -1.90 -8.14
C GLU A 52 27.24 -3.09 -8.95
N ARG A 53 27.40 -4.25 -8.30
CA ARG A 53 27.88 -5.47 -8.94
C ARG A 53 27.00 -5.98 -10.10
N TRP A 54 25.72 -5.62 -10.12
CA TRP A 54 24.74 -6.12 -11.08
C TRP A 54 24.18 -5.02 -11.98
N GLN A 55 24.91 -3.93 -12.19
CA GLN A 55 24.42 -2.79 -12.99
C GLN A 55 24.08 -3.11 -14.46
N ALA A 56 24.53 -4.24 -14.98
CA ALA A 56 24.15 -4.70 -16.32
C ALA A 56 22.86 -5.54 -16.33
N ASP A 57 22.41 -6.04 -15.17
CA ASP A 57 21.29 -6.98 -15.09
C ASP A 57 19.96 -6.23 -15.18
N PRO A 58 18.99 -6.70 -15.99
CA PRO A 58 17.70 -6.07 -16.10
C PRO A 58 16.91 -6.16 -14.78
N PHE A 59 16.08 -5.15 -14.51
CA PHE A 59 15.06 -5.24 -13.47
C PHE A 59 14.02 -6.32 -13.82
N ALA A 60 13.36 -6.88 -12.81
CA ALA A 60 12.27 -7.82 -13.01
C ALA A 60 11.12 -7.14 -13.77
N SER A 61 10.62 -7.81 -14.81
CA SER A 61 9.39 -7.43 -15.49
C SER A 61 8.21 -8.11 -14.80
N ILE A 62 7.14 -7.35 -14.58
CA ILE A 62 5.90 -7.84 -13.97
C ILE A 62 4.78 -7.58 -14.95
N GLU A 63 4.05 -8.63 -15.30
CA GLU A 63 2.90 -8.54 -16.18
C GLU A 63 1.86 -7.58 -15.62
N GLY A 64 1.36 -6.67 -16.45
CA GLY A 64 0.39 -5.64 -16.05
C GLY A 64 0.99 -4.47 -15.24
N ALA A 65 2.29 -4.48 -14.92
CA ALA A 65 2.91 -3.37 -14.20
C ALA A 65 3.23 -2.19 -15.13
N THR A 66 2.99 -0.97 -14.65
CA THR A 66 3.50 0.25 -15.27
C THR A 66 4.90 0.55 -14.72
N VAL A 67 5.90 0.65 -15.60
CA VAL A 67 7.26 1.00 -15.20
C VAL A 67 7.33 2.50 -14.94
N VAL A 68 7.72 2.87 -13.72
CA VAL A 68 7.93 4.26 -13.31
C VAL A 68 9.43 4.56 -13.31
N THR A 69 9.85 5.49 -14.16
CA THR A 69 11.25 5.94 -14.25
C THR A 69 11.51 7.28 -13.55
N SER A 70 10.44 7.98 -13.16
CA SER A 70 10.47 9.27 -12.48
C SER A 70 9.37 9.29 -11.42
N VAL A 71 9.78 9.44 -10.16
CA VAL A 71 8.82 9.50 -9.03
C VAL A 71 8.00 10.79 -9.11
N GLU A 72 8.60 11.89 -9.56
CA GLU A 72 7.93 13.18 -9.71
C GLU A 72 6.79 13.11 -10.74
N ASP A 73 7.07 12.60 -11.95
CA ASP A 73 6.06 12.48 -13.01
C ASP A 73 4.93 11.53 -12.60
N PHE A 74 5.28 10.43 -11.94
CA PHE A 74 4.29 9.50 -11.40
C PHE A 74 3.38 10.21 -10.40
N HIS A 75 3.96 10.86 -9.39
CA HIS A 75 3.21 11.56 -8.34
C HIS A 75 2.32 12.67 -8.89
N ALA A 76 2.76 13.42 -9.91
CA ALA A 76 1.98 14.49 -10.54
C ALA A 76 0.65 14.01 -11.16
N THR A 77 0.55 12.71 -11.50
CA THR A 77 -0.66 12.12 -12.09
C THR A 77 -1.55 11.41 -11.07
N MET A 78 -1.10 11.27 -9.83
CA MET A 78 -1.86 10.55 -8.81
C MET A 78 -3.03 11.39 -8.29
N PRO A 79 -4.21 10.79 -8.09
CA PRO A 79 -5.28 11.41 -7.33
C PRO A 79 -4.78 11.77 -5.92
N THR A 80 -5.03 13.00 -5.47
CA THR A 80 -4.68 13.42 -4.11
C THR A 80 -5.75 12.96 -3.13
N GLN A 81 -5.32 12.43 -1.99
CA GLN A 81 -6.24 12.14 -0.90
C GLN A 81 -6.84 13.46 -0.37
N PRO A 82 -8.17 13.58 -0.21
CA PRO A 82 -8.79 14.79 0.29
C PRO A 82 -8.35 15.08 1.74
N LEU A 83 -8.10 16.35 2.04
CA LEU A 83 -7.92 16.83 3.41
C LEU A 83 -9.32 16.85 4.05
N ASN A 84 -9.67 15.78 4.77
CA ASN A 84 -10.85 15.76 5.63
C ASN A 84 -10.55 16.49 6.94
#